data_AF-A0A7W9V2H3-F1
#
_entry.id   AF-A0A7W9V2H3-F1
#
_cell.length_a   1.000
_cell.length_b   1.000
_cell.length_c   1.000
_cell.angle_alpha   90.00
_cell.angle_beta   90.00
_cell.angle_gamma   90.00
#
_symmetry.space_group_name_H-M   'P 1'
#
loop_
_entity.id
_entity.type
_entity.pdbx_description
1 polymer ?
#
loop_
_entity_poly.entity_id
_entity_poly.type
_entity_poly.pdbx_seq_one_letter_code
_entity_poly.pdbx_strand_id
1 'polypeptide(L)'
;KTWLGKHPRFHVHFTPTGSSWMNQVERWFGLLTDKLIRRGVHTSVKALEQDIRAWIDTWNENPRPFTWTKTADEILNSLADYLTKVNSPTTDT
;
A
#
# COMPACT_ATOMS: atom_id res chain seq x y z
N LYS A 1 6.55 10.82 -19.94
CA LYS A 1 5.88 12.13 -19.70
C LYS A 1 4.86 12.48 -20.79
N THR A 2 5.16 12.25 -22.07
CA THR A 2 4.28 12.59 -23.21
C THR A 2 2.87 12.00 -23.12
N TRP A 3 2.71 10.78 -22.61
CA TRP A 3 1.38 10.18 -22.45
C TRP A 3 0.55 10.94 -21.41
N LEU A 4 1.06 11.20 -20.21
CA LEU A 4 0.34 11.96 -19.18
C LEU A 4 -0.04 13.37 -19.65
N GLY A 5 0.88 14.05 -20.36
CA GLY A 5 0.58 15.36 -20.95
C GLY A 5 -0.56 15.34 -21.99
N LYS A 6 -0.81 14.20 -22.63
CA LYS A 6 -1.93 14.00 -23.56
C LYS A 6 -3.24 13.56 -22.87
N HIS A 7 -3.21 13.22 -21.59
CA HIS A 7 -4.37 12.67 -20.86
C HIS A 7 -4.62 13.47 -19.56
N PRO A 8 -5.21 14.68 -19.66
CA PRO A 8 -5.37 15.60 -18.52
C PRO A 8 -6.30 15.10 -17.42
N ARG A 9 -7.07 14.02 -17.69
CA ARG A 9 -7.93 13.36 -16.70
C ARG A 9 -7.15 12.64 -15.60
N PHE A 10 -5.85 12.41 -15.80
CA PHE A 10 -5.01 11.71 -14.83
C PHE A 10 -4.18 12.71 -14.01
N HIS A 11 -4.42 12.73 -12.69
CA HIS A 11 -3.63 13.50 -11.74
C HIS A 11 -2.70 12.56 -10.97
N VAL A 12 -1.40 12.82 -11.03
CA VAL A 12 -0.41 12.00 -10.31
C VAL A 12 -0.17 12.62 -8.94
N HIS A 13 -0.48 11.87 -7.89
CA HIS A 13 -0.13 12.23 -6.52
C HIS A 13 1.16 11.52 -6.14
N PHE A 14 2.19 12.30 -5.80
CA PHE A 14 3.43 11.74 -5.27
C PHE A 14 3.28 11.57 -3.75
N THR A 15 3.40 10.33 -3.29
CA THR A 15 3.52 10.04 -1.86
C THR A 15 4.95 10.33 -1.41
N PRO A 16 5.16 11.08 -0.31
CA PRO A 16 6.51 11.31 0.22
C PRO A 16 7.24 10.00 0.52
N THR A 17 8.57 10.03 0.46
CA THR A 17 9.41 8.90 0.89
C THR A 17 9.02 8.44 2.29
N GLY A 18 8.81 7.14 2.49
CA GLY A 18 8.33 6.57 3.75
C GLY A 18 6.80 6.57 3.93
N SER A 19 6.04 7.10 2.96
CA SER A 19 4.56 7.09 2.99
C SER A 19 3.93 5.89 2.25
N SER A 20 4.68 4.79 2.08
CA SER A 20 4.18 3.55 1.46
C SER A 20 2.98 2.96 2.20
N TRP A 21 2.82 3.30 3.48
CA TRP A 21 1.68 2.89 4.29
C TRP A 21 0.33 3.29 3.69
N MET A 22 0.28 4.37 2.89
CA MET A 22 -0.90 4.88 2.17
C MET A 22 -1.20 4.11 0.86
N ASN A 23 -0.24 3.33 0.35
CA ASN A 23 -0.35 2.66 -0.93
C ASN A 23 -1.26 1.42 -0.86
N GLN A 24 -2.51 1.58 -1.29
CA GLN A 24 -3.49 0.48 -1.31
C GLN A 24 -3.10 -0.67 -2.25
N VAL A 25 -2.37 -0.36 -3.33
CA VAL A 25 -1.90 -1.38 -4.29
C VAL A 25 -0.89 -2.31 -3.62
N GLU A 26 0.04 -1.77 -2.83
CA GLU A 26 0.98 -2.58 -2.05
C GLU A 26 0.26 -3.45 -1.01
N ARG A 27 -0.74 -2.90 -0.32
CA ARG A 27 -1.55 -3.69 0.64
C ARG A 27 -2.28 -4.83 -0.06
N TRP A 28 -2.84 -4.58 -1.24
CA TRP A 28 -3.50 -5.60 -2.05
C TRP A 28 -2.53 -6.70 -2.49
N PHE A 29 -1.33 -6.36 -2.96
CA PHE A 29 -0.30 -7.35 -3.28
C PHE A 29 0.17 -8.15 -2.05
N GLY A 30 0.22 -7.52 -0.87
CA GLY A 30 0.45 -8.22 0.39
C GLY A 30 -0.60 -9.29 0.66
N LEU A 31 -1.88 -8.99 0.45
CA LEU A 31 -2.96 -9.96 0.61
C LEU A 31 -2.90 -11.11 -0.39
N LEU A 32 -2.63 -10.82 -1.67
CA LEU A 32 -2.41 -11.84 -2.69
C LEU A 32 -1.26 -12.77 -2.28
N THR A 33 -0.16 -12.19 -1.81
CA THR A 33 1.03 -12.94 -1.38
C THR A 33 0.72 -13.86 -0.21
N ASP A 34 0.07 -13.34 0.84
CA ASP A 34 -0.19 -14.08 2.07
C ASP A 34 -1.30 -15.13 1.93
N LYS A 35 -2.31 -14.88 1.09
CA LYS A 35 -3.46 -15.77 0.94
C LYS A 35 -3.30 -16.81 -0.16
N LEU A 36 -2.62 -16.46 -1.26
CA LEU A 36 -2.44 -17.35 -2.42
C LEU A 36 -0.99 -17.83 -2.51
N ILE A 37 -0.04 -16.92 -2.74
CA ILE A 37 1.33 -17.28 -3.15
C ILE A 37 2.07 -18.09 -2.10
N ARG A 38 2.00 -17.68 -0.82
CA ARG A 38 2.71 -18.36 0.29
C ARG A 38 2.02 -19.64 0.77
N ARG A 39 0.74 -19.84 0.41
CA ARG A 39 -0.07 -20.98 0.88
C ARG A 39 -0.38 -22.00 -0.21
N GLY A 40 -0.13 -21.65 -1.47
CA GLY A 40 -0.36 -22.50 -2.63
C GLY A 40 0.86 -23.33 -3.01
N VAL A 41 0.61 -24.46 -3.65
CA VAL A 41 1.64 -25.24 -4.37
C VAL A 41 1.35 -25.10 -5.85
N HIS A 42 2.17 -24.31 -6.54
CA HIS A 42 2.00 -24.05 -7.96
C HIS A 42 3.00 -24.91 -8.75
N THR A 43 2.50 -25.87 -9.50
CA THR A 43 3.33 -26.88 -10.20
C THR A 43 3.96 -26.37 -11.50
N SER A 44 3.54 -25.18 -11.97
CA SER A 44 4.11 -24.50 -13.13
C SER A 44 3.77 -23.01 -13.10
N VAL A 45 4.46 -22.22 -13.93
CA VAL A 45 4.12 -20.79 -14.13
C VAL A 45 2.69 -20.62 -14.65
N LYS A 46 2.26 -21.48 -15.59
CA LYS A 46 0.89 -21.42 -16.13
C LYS A 46 -0.17 -21.68 -15.05
N ALA A 47 0.09 -22.62 -14.15
CA ALA A 47 -0.79 -22.88 -13.02
C ALA A 47 -0.86 -21.67 -12.08
N LEU A 48 0.29 -21.07 -11.74
CA LEU A 48 0.35 -19.85 -10.94
C LEU A 48 -0.43 -18.69 -11.56
N GLU A 49 -0.29 -18.47 -12.87
CA GLU A 49 -1.03 -17.42 -13.59
C GLU A 49 -2.55 -17.64 -13.54
N GLN A 50 -3.01 -18.88 -13.67
CA GLN A 50 -4.42 -19.23 -13.56
C GLN A 50 -4.93 -18.98 -12.14
N ASP A 51 -4.18 -19.41 -11.13
CA ASP A 51 -4.53 -19.23 -9.72
C ASP A 51 -4.62 -17.74 -9.34
N ILE A 52 -3.67 -16.91 -9.82
CA ILE A 52 -3.69 -15.46 -9.60
C ILE A 52 -4.95 -14.84 -10.23
N ARG A 53 -5.30 -15.22 -11.46
CA ARG A 53 -6.49 -14.69 -12.15
C ARG A 53 -7.77 -15.09 -11.42
N ALA A 54 -7.91 -16.36 -11.04
CA ALA A 54 -9.07 -16.85 -10.29
C ALA A 54 -9.20 -16.15 -8.93
N TRP A 55 -8.08 -15.92 -8.24
CA TRP A 55 -8.07 -15.17 -6.98
C TRP A 55 -8.49 -13.71 -7.17
N ILE A 56 -8.03 -13.05 -8.24
CA ILE A 56 -8.43 -11.68 -8.59
C ILE A 56 -9.93 -11.62 -8.85
N ASP A 57 -10.47 -12.55 -9.64
CA ASP A 57 -11.90 -12.60 -9.96
C ASP A 57 -12.73 -12.77 -8.69
N THR A 58 -12.35 -13.71 -7.82
CA THR A 58 -13.00 -13.94 -6.52
C THR A 58 -12.92 -12.72 -5.61
N TRP A 59 -11.77 -12.05 -5.56
CA TRP A 59 -11.60 -10.83 -4.75
C TRP A 59 -12.52 -9.70 -5.24
N ASN A 60 -12.69 -9.57 -6.55
CA ASN A 60 -13.48 -8.51 -7.18
C ASN A 60 -15.00 -8.72 -7.06
N GLU A 61 -15.48 -9.93 -6.76
CA GLU A 61 -16.90 -10.19 -6.47
C GLU A 61 -17.37 -9.48 -5.20
N ASN A 62 -16.50 -9.34 -4.20
CA ASN A 62 -16.80 -8.64 -2.95
C ASN A 62 -15.54 -7.96 -2.39
N PRO A 63 -15.09 -6.86 -3.00
CA PRO A 63 -13.85 -6.20 -2.60
C PRO A 63 -14.02 -5.59 -1.21
N ARG A 64 -13.14 -5.97 -0.28
CA ARG A 64 -13.09 -5.37 1.05
C ARG A 64 -12.23 -4.10 0.98
N PRO A 65 -12.78 -2.89 1.20
CA PRO A 65 -11.97 -1.69 1.25
C PRO A 65 -10.99 -1.75 2.43
N PHE A 66 -9.77 -1.28 2.22
CA PHE A 66 -8.82 -1.10 3.30
C PHE A 66 -9.31 0.03 4.21
N THR A 67 -9.60 -0.30 5.47
CA THR A 67 -10.05 0.69 6.45
C THR A 67 -8.85 1.27 7.16
N TRP A 68 -8.67 2.58 7.07
CA TRP A 68 -7.71 3.31 7.89
C TRP A 68 -8.26 3.42 9.30
N THR A 69 -7.51 2.92 10.28
CA THR A 69 -7.91 2.97 11.69
C THR A 69 -7.50 4.27 12.37
N LYS A 70 -6.50 4.97 11.84
CA LYS A 70 -6.07 6.29 12.29
C LYS A 70 -6.61 7.37 11.37
N THR A 71 -7.15 8.43 11.96
CA THR A 71 -7.54 9.67 11.29
C THR A 71 -6.32 10.46 10.83
N ALA A 72 -6.52 11.40 9.91
CA ALA A 72 -5.45 12.29 9.46
C ALA A 72 -4.87 13.09 10.63
N ASP A 73 -5.72 13.60 11.52
CA ASP A 73 -5.30 14.39 12.68
C ASP A 73 -4.45 13.59 13.65
N GLU A 74 -4.82 12.33 13.94
CA GLU A 74 -4.00 11.44 14.77
C GLU A 74 -2.62 11.18 14.17
N ILE A 75 -2.54 11.08 12.84
CA ILE A 75 -1.27 10.89 12.13
C ILE A 75 -0.42 12.16 12.21
N LEU A 76 -1.02 13.34 11.97
CA LEU A 76 -0.33 14.63 12.02
C LEU A 76 0.16 14.93 13.44
N ASN A 77 -0.65 14.67 14.46
CA ASN A 77 -0.26 14.84 15.86
C ASN A 77 0.89 13.90 16.24
N SER A 78 0.78 12.62 15.89
CA SER A 78 1.86 11.65 16.14
C SER A 78 3.18 12.02 15.45
N LEU A 79 3.11 12.64 14.26
CA LEU A 79 4.30 13.15 13.55
C LEU A 79 4.89 14.37 14.25
N ALA A 80 4.05 15.32 14.70
CA ALA A 80 4.50 16.49 15.44
C ALA A 80 5.21 16.12 16.76
N ASP A 81 4.64 15.17 17.50
CA ASP A 81 5.24 14.63 18.73
C ASP A 81 6.59 13.97 18.46
N TYR A 82 6.67 13.15 17.40
CA TYR A 82 7.91 12.50 16.98
C TYR A 82 8.99 13.52 16.63
N LEU A 83 8.66 14.53 15.82
CA LEU A 83 9.61 15.58 15.41
C LEU A 83 10.10 16.39 16.61
N THR A 84 9.23 16.68 17.58
CA THR A 84 9.62 17.36 18.83
C THR A 84 10.64 16.52 19.61
N LYS A 85 10.41 15.21 19.71
CA LYS A 85 11.32 14.29 20.42
C LYS A 85 12.69 14.17 19.74
N VAL A 86 12.73 14.12 18.41
CA VAL A 86 13.98 14.02 17.64
C VAL A 86 14.79 15.31 17.69
N ASN A 87 14.11 16.47 17.71
CA ASN A 87 14.77 17.78 17.76
C ASN A 87 15.05 18.28 19.18
N SER A 88 14.66 17.52 20.21
CA SER A 88 15.03 17.86 21.58
C SER A 88 16.54 17.68 21.72
N PRO A 89 17.29 18.71 22.18
CA PRO A 89 18.73 18.60 22.31
C PRO A 89 19.05 17.44 23.25
N THR A 90 19.85 16.48 22.77
CA THR A 90 20.42 15.44 23.63
C THR A 90 21.22 16.17 24.70
N THR A 91 20.71 16.17 25.93
CA THR A 91 21.49 16.60 27.08
C THR A 91 22.53 15.52 27.34
N ASP A 92 23.61 15.50 26.54
CA ASP A 92 24.81 14.74 26.86
C ASP A 92 25.36 15.32 28.17
N THR A 93 25.31 14.50 29.21
CA THR A 93 25.92 14.76 30.53
C THR A 93 27.23 13.98 30.62
#